data_AF-A0A3Q7JEE7-F1
#
_entry.id   AF-A0A3Q7JEE7-F1
#
_cell.length_a   1.000
_cell.length_b   1.000
_cell.length_c   1.000
_cell.angle_alpha   90.00
_cell.angle_beta   90.00
_cell.angle_gamma   90.00
#
_symmetry.space_group_name_H-M   'P 1'
#
loop_
_entity.id
_entity.type
_entity.pdbx_description
1 polymer ?
#
loop_
_entity_poly.entity_id
_entity_poly.type
_entity_poly.pdbx_seq_one_letter_code
_entity_poly.pdbx_strand_id
1 'polypeptide(L)'
;MSCSTVCQAVVSCMSIPNSTSRSTAVFSNTQKLDGALVFRSSVSYNRVNVFSSCRCSAATSVPPGEDVFSVVTSSTTSEVDYLGESTKGDLNLNFGIDGNTLQGPVEEVAKMEAQEAENLLQHLGIPVPYNARHSPRGIFCSRTLNLRSISAIGYDMDYTLMHYNVMAWEGRAYDYCMENLRNVGFPVDGLAFDPDLVIRGLVIDKEKGNLVKADRFGYIKRAMHGTRMLSTREVSEIYGRELVDLRKESKWEFLNTLFSVSEAVAYMQLVDRLDKGVIGPDLCPNEYKGLYKAVGKALFRAHVEGQLKSEIMSKPELFVEPDPELPLALLDQKEAGKRLLLITNSDYHYTDKMMQHSFNRYLPNDMNWRDLFEMVIVSARKPEFFQMAHPMYEVVTGEGLMRPCFKARPGGLYSGGSAQMIESSLNVHGDEILYVGDHIYTDVSQSKVHLRWRTALICRELEEEYNALIHSQEERASLIDLINKKEVLGDLFNQLRLALQRRTEGRPAQTLAATHMEDNELTESMQKLLVVMQRLDQKIGPMLDEDGELFNKRWGYLSRAGLWDKSHLMRQIEKYADIYTSRVSNFLHYTPFMYFRAQEQNLAHDSYTFDHLRREEN
;
A
#
# COMPACT_ATOMS: atom_id res chain seq x y z
N MET A 1 -28.23 -56.17 10.73
CA MET A 1 -27.86 -56.27 9.29
C MET A 1 -26.58 -55.45 9.13
N SER A 2 -25.39 -56.01 9.34
CA SER A 2 -24.66 -57.03 8.56
C SER A 2 -23.91 -56.45 7.36
N CYS A 3 -22.57 -56.57 7.43
CA CYS A 3 -21.60 -56.69 6.32
C CYS A 3 -21.33 -55.44 5.46
N SER A 4 -20.11 -55.16 4.97
CA SER A 4 -18.81 -55.86 4.95
C SER A 4 -17.77 -54.92 4.28
N THR A 5 -16.55 -54.67 4.77
CA THR A 5 -15.31 -55.48 4.69
C THR A 5 -14.42 -55.17 3.46
N VAL A 6 -13.20 -54.68 3.75
CA VAL A 6 -11.86 -54.98 3.13
C VAL A 6 -11.45 -54.39 1.78
N CYS A 7 -10.29 -53.71 1.77
CA CYS A 7 -9.08 -54.16 1.05
C CYS A 7 -7.79 -53.56 1.66
N GLN A 8 -6.85 -54.45 1.99
CA GLN A 8 -5.47 -54.20 2.38
C GLN A 8 -4.55 -54.22 1.14
N ALA A 9 -3.50 -53.39 1.20
CA ALA A 9 -2.11 -53.59 0.78
C ALA A 9 -1.78 -54.16 -0.63
N VAL A 10 -0.94 -53.41 -1.37
CA VAL A 10 0.21 -53.99 -2.10
C VAL A 10 1.40 -53.02 -2.04
N VAL A 11 2.50 -53.55 -1.50
CA VAL A 11 3.88 -53.06 -1.58
C VAL A 11 4.43 -53.35 -2.97
N SER A 12 5.18 -52.41 -3.57
CA SER A 12 6.15 -52.80 -4.60
C SER A 12 7.42 -51.96 -4.50
N CYS A 13 8.52 -52.68 -4.28
CA CYS A 13 9.89 -52.23 -4.32
C CYS A 13 10.31 -51.91 -5.76
N MET A 14 11.12 -50.85 -5.95
CA MET A 14 12.19 -50.88 -6.95
C MET A 14 13.45 -50.23 -6.38
N SER A 15 14.55 -50.96 -6.55
CA SER A 15 15.89 -50.70 -6.05
C SER A 15 16.74 -50.01 -7.13
N ILE A 16 17.49 -48.96 -6.75
CA ILE A 16 18.95 -48.72 -6.95
C ILE A 16 19.47 -48.69 -8.43
N PRO A 17 20.31 -47.71 -8.88
CA PRO A 17 21.61 -47.43 -8.26
C PRO A 17 22.16 -46.01 -8.18
N ASN A 18 23.01 -45.88 -7.16
CA ASN A 18 24.15 -44.97 -7.00
C ASN A 18 24.97 -44.78 -8.29
N SER A 19 25.36 -43.52 -8.56
CA SER A 19 26.68 -43.23 -9.14
C SER A 19 27.21 -41.91 -8.59
N THR A 20 28.27 -42.04 -7.80
CA THR A 20 29.22 -41.01 -7.40
C THR A 20 29.97 -40.45 -8.61
N SER A 21 30.11 -39.12 -8.71
CA SER A 21 31.41 -38.52 -9.07
C SER A 21 31.49 -37.06 -8.61
N ARG A 22 32.47 -36.82 -7.74
CA ARG A 22 33.02 -35.49 -7.43
C ARG A 22 33.78 -34.98 -8.66
N SER A 23 33.65 -33.70 -8.99
CA SER A 23 34.80 -32.94 -9.48
C SER A 23 34.65 -31.45 -9.15
N THR A 24 35.42 -31.04 -8.16
CA THR A 24 35.83 -29.67 -7.87
C THR A 24 36.78 -29.18 -8.96
N ALA A 25 36.51 -28.04 -9.59
CA ALA A 25 37.53 -27.27 -10.31
C ALA A 25 37.30 -25.78 -10.06
N VAL A 26 38.10 -25.26 -9.13
CA VAL A 26 38.43 -23.85 -8.95
C VAL A 26 39.35 -23.45 -10.09
N PHE A 27 39.05 -22.37 -10.80
CA PHE A 27 40.09 -21.50 -11.38
C PHE A 27 39.63 -20.04 -11.43
N SER A 28 40.32 -19.26 -10.62
CA SER A 28 40.52 -17.81 -10.71
C SER A 28 41.14 -17.41 -12.06
N ASN A 29 40.69 -16.30 -12.65
CA ASN A 29 41.57 -15.13 -12.80
C ASN A 29 40.84 -13.92 -13.40
N THR A 30 41.01 -12.82 -12.67
CA THR A 30 40.90 -11.44 -13.09
C THR A 30 41.94 -11.10 -14.16
N GLN A 31 41.55 -10.39 -15.22
CA GLN A 31 42.43 -9.45 -15.92
C GLN A 31 41.61 -8.33 -16.58
N LYS A 32 41.83 -7.11 -16.10
CA LYS A 32 41.52 -5.85 -16.80
C LYS A 32 42.45 -5.72 -18.01
N LEU A 33 41.95 -5.15 -19.11
CA LEU A 33 42.65 -4.12 -19.90
C LEU A 33 41.72 -3.47 -20.92
N ASP A 34 41.84 -2.15 -20.97
CA ASP A 34 41.21 -1.20 -21.88
C ASP A 34 41.50 -1.48 -23.36
N GLY A 35 40.58 -1.07 -24.23
CA GLY A 35 40.83 -1.04 -25.67
C GLY A 35 39.59 -0.74 -26.48
N ALA A 36 39.35 0.54 -26.74
CA ALA A 36 38.39 0.99 -27.74
C ALA A 36 38.73 0.38 -29.11
N LEU A 37 37.83 -0.45 -29.64
CA LEU A 37 37.88 -0.94 -31.00
C LEU A 37 36.49 -0.83 -31.62
N VAL A 38 36.37 0.19 -32.46
CA VAL A 38 35.29 0.39 -33.42
C VAL A 38 35.27 -0.84 -34.35
N PHE A 39 34.30 -1.72 -34.16
CA PHE A 39 33.96 -2.74 -35.14
C PHE A 39 32.59 -2.44 -35.74
N ARG A 40 32.62 -1.98 -37.00
CA ARG A 40 31.51 -2.16 -37.93
C ARG A 40 31.22 -3.65 -38.01
N SER A 41 30.06 -4.09 -37.53
CA SER A 41 29.48 -5.38 -37.90
C SER A 41 28.15 -5.13 -38.61
N SER A 42 28.17 -5.40 -39.90
CA SER A 42 26.98 -5.63 -40.71
C SER A 42 26.24 -6.85 -40.15
N VAL A 43 25.19 -6.61 -39.38
CA VAL A 43 24.27 -7.68 -38.98
C VAL A 43 23.28 -7.88 -40.12
N SER A 44 23.45 -9.00 -40.80
CA SER A 44 22.47 -9.58 -41.70
C SER A 44 21.13 -9.73 -40.97
N TYR A 45 20.10 -9.05 -41.46
CA TYR A 45 18.71 -9.29 -41.08
C TYR A 45 18.31 -10.71 -41.50
N ASN A 46 18.53 -11.68 -40.63
CA ASN A 46 17.74 -12.91 -40.68
C ASN A 46 16.35 -12.56 -40.17
N ARG A 47 15.41 -12.33 -41.10
CA ARG A 47 13.98 -12.41 -40.84
C ARG A 47 13.68 -13.84 -40.38
N VAL A 48 13.73 -14.07 -39.07
CA VAL A 48 13.08 -15.24 -38.47
C VAL A 48 11.60 -14.88 -38.42
N ASN A 49 10.79 -15.60 -39.20
CA ASN A 49 9.33 -15.52 -39.12
C ASN A 49 8.89 -16.04 -37.74
N VAL A 50 8.66 -15.14 -36.79
CA VAL A 50 8.19 -15.49 -35.41
C VAL A 50 6.70 -15.88 -35.40
N PHE A 51 5.98 -15.73 -36.51
CA PHE A 51 4.54 -16.03 -36.58
C PHE A 51 4.19 -17.50 -36.91
N SER A 52 5.13 -18.45 -36.93
CA SER A 52 4.86 -19.80 -37.45
C SER A 52 4.71 -20.94 -36.42
N SER A 53 4.48 -20.68 -35.12
CA SER A 53 4.27 -21.77 -34.14
C SER A 53 2.88 -21.89 -33.54
N CYS A 54 1.99 -20.91 -33.71
CA CYS A 54 0.58 -21.11 -33.35
C CYS A 54 0.01 -22.22 -34.25
N ARG A 55 -0.21 -23.42 -33.71
CA ARG A 55 -0.89 -24.53 -34.41
C ARG A 55 -2.38 -24.25 -34.52
N CYS A 56 -2.75 -23.18 -35.21
CA CYS A 56 -4.12 -22.90 -35.62
C CYS A 56 -4.32 -23.46 -37.03
N SER A 57 -4.54 -24.76 -37.15
CA SER A 57 -4.94 -25.39 -38.42
C SER A 57 -6.42 -25.13 -38.73
N ALA A 58 -6.73 -23.90 -39.15
CA ALA A 58 -7.83 -23.49 -40.05
C ALA A 58 -8.04 -21.98 -39.94
N ALA A 59 -7.37 -21.19 -40.78
CA ALA A 59 -7.69 -19.78 -40.91
C ALA A 59 -8.85 -19.61 -41.91
N THR A 60 -10.06 -19.40 -41.42
CA THR A 60 -11.10 -18.72 -42.20
C THR A 60 -10.58 -17.31 -42.44
N SER A 61 -10.32 -16.94 -43.70
CA SER A 61 -9.78 -15.63 -44.04
C SER A 61 -10.75 -14.52 -43.62
N VAL A 62 -10.35 -13.69 -42.66
CA VAL A 62 -11.09 -12.49 -42.26
C VAL A 62 -11.13 -11.53 -43.47
N PRO A 63 -12.30 -11.05 -43.90
CA PRO A 63 -12.38 -10.05 -44.97
C PRO A 63 -11.61 -8.77 -44.60
N PRO A 64 -10.88 -8.14 -45.53
CA PRO A 64 -10.15 -6.92 -45.23
C PRO A 64 -11.12 -5.79 -44.82
N GLY A 65 -11.00 -5.33 -43.57
CA GLY A 65 -11.80 -4.23 -43.01
C GLY A 65 -12.81 -4.61 -41.94
N GLU A 66 -12.95 -5.90 -41.58
CA GLU A 66 -13.79 -6.34 -40.45
C GLU A 66 -12.96 -6.59 -39.18
N ASP A 67 -13.46 -6.12 -38.04
CA ASP A 67 -12.81 -6.32 -36.74
C ASP A 67 -12.92 -7.78 -36.29
N VAL A 68 -11.76 -8.40 -36.02
CA VAL A 68 -11.66 -9.78 -35.51
C VAL A 68 -12.29 -9.92 -34.12
N PHE A 69 -12.27 -8.84 -33.34
CA PHE A 69 -12.74 -8.81 -31.96
C PHE A 69 -13.90 -7.83 -31.79
N SER A 70 -14.84 -8.13 -30.91
CA SER A 70 -15.77 -7.16 -30.33
C SER A 70 -15.49 -6.98 -28.85
N VAL A 71 -15.78 -5.80 -28.32
CA VAL A 71 -15.68 -5.51 -26.88
C VAL A 71 -17.04 -5.73 -26.24
N VAL A 72 -17.09 -6.35 -25.06
CA VAL A 72 -18.28 -6.40 -24.22
C VAL A 72 -18.58 -4.99 -23.70
N THR A 73 -19.52 -4.28 -24.31
CA THR A 73 -19.76 -2.85 -24.02
C THR A 73 -20.94 -2.58 -23.08
N SER A 74 -21.95 -3.47 -23.03
CA SER A 74 -23.15 -3.25 -22.23
C SER A 74 -23.10 -3.94 -20.87
N SER A 75 -23.49 -3.22 -19.82
CA SER A 75 -23.68 -3.74 -18.47
C SER A 75 -24.83 -4.75 -18.37
N THR A 76 -25.78 -4.74 -19.31
CA THR A 76 -26.90 -5.71 -19.35
C THR A 76 -26.52 -7.04 -20.01
N THR A 77 -25.42 -7.06 -20.78
CA THR A 77 -24.93 -8.28 -21.47
C THR A 77 -23.60 -8.76 -20.90
N SER A 78 -22.92 -7.95 -20.08
CA SER A 78 -21.74 -8.38 -19.36
C SER A 78 -22.12 -9.40 -18.31
N GLU A 79 -21.43 -10.53 -18.30
CA GLU A 79 -21.50 -11.52 -17.24
C GLU A 79 -20.50 -11.18 -16.13
N VAL A 80 -20.50 -12.01 -15.10
CA VAL A 80 -19.52 -11.96 -14.01
C VAL A 80 -18.61 -13.17 -14.13
N ASP A 81 -17.31 -12.97 -14.01
CA ASP A 81 -16.33 -14.05 -14.06
C ASP A 81 -16.37 -14.93 -12.79
N TYR A 82 -15.55 -15.99 -12.76
CA TYR A 82 -15.51 -16.92 -11.63
C TYR A 82 -14.99 -16.30 -10.31
N LEU A 83 -14.42 -15.08 -10.36
CA LEU A 83 -13.95 -14.31 -9.22
C LEU A 83 -14.93 -13.22 -8.79
N GLY A 84 -16.07 -13.07 -9.47
CA GLY A 84 -17.06 -12.05 -9.14
C GLY A 84 -16.85 -10.70 -9.83
N GLU A 85 -15.91 -10.57 -10.77
CA GLU A 85 -15.66 -9.33 -11.49
C GLU A 85 -16.46 -9.24 -12.79
N SER A 86 -16.92 -8.04 -13.15
CA SER A 86 -17.58 -7.81 -14.44
C SER A 86 -16.64 -8.13 -15.61
N THR A 87 -17.18 -8.82 -16.61
CA THR A 87 -16.53 -9.10 -17.91
C THR A 87 -16.67 -7.92 -18.89
N LYS A 88 -17.28 -6.81 -18.47
CA LYS A 88 -17.33 -5.60 -19.30
C LYS A 88 -15.92 -5.18 -19.71
N GLY A 89 -15.75 -4.83 -20.98
CA GLY A 89 -14.45 -4.49 -21.55
C GLY A 89 -13.62 -5.68 -22.02
N ASP A 90 -14.06 -6.92 -21.80
CA ASP A 90 -13.40 -8.10 -22.37
C ASP A 90 -13.63 -8.19 -23.89
N LEU A 91 -12.70 -8.86 -24.57
CA LEU A 91 -12.77 -9.12 -26.00
C LEU A 91 -13.48 -10.45 -26.26
N ASN A 92 -14.44 -10.43 -27.18
CA ASN A 92 -15.06 -11.58 -27.80
C ASN A 92 -14.55 -11.73 -29.24
N LEU A 93 -14.51 -12.97 -29.73
CA LEU A 93 -14.21 -13.25 -31.14
C LEU A 93 -15.47 -13.07 -31.99
N ASN A 94 -15.39 -12.22 -33.01
CA ASN A 94 -16.47 -12.07 -33.99
C ASN A 94 -16.49 -13.22 -35.01
N PHE A 95 -15.32 -13.80 -35.27
CA PHE A 95 -15.11 -14.89 -36.21
C PHE A 95 -14.23 -15.96 -35.54
N GLY A 96 -14.70 -17.21 -35.53
CA GLY A 96 -14.05 -18.29 -34.82
C GLY A 96 -13.16 -19.15 -35.71
N ILE A 97 -11.90 -19.26 -35.31
CA ILE A 97 -11.20 -20.55 -35.28
C ILE A 97 -11.99 -21.39 -34.24
N ASP A 98 -12.70 -22.44 -34.66
CA ASP A 98 -13.47 -23.28 -33.73
C ASP A 98 -12.59 -23.72 -32.55
N GLY A 99 -13.10 -23.72 -31.32
CA GLY A 99 -12.39 -24.22 -30.13
C GLY A 99 -11.87 -25.67 -30.25
N ASN A 100 -12.21 -26.36 -31.34
CA ASN A 100 -11.71 -27.66 -31.76
C ASN A 100 -10.30 -27.66 -32.41
N THR A 101 -9.68 -26.52 -32.72
CA THR A 101 -8.30 -26.49 -33.29
C THR A 101 -7.20 -26.75 -32.26
N LEU A 102 -7.44 -26.50 -30.97
CA LEU A 102 -6.50 -26.84 -29.90
C LEU A 102 -6.79 -28.27 -29.44
N GLN A 103 -6.08 -29.24 -30.02
CA GLN A 103 -6.23 -30.65 -29.68
C GLN A 103 -5.50 -30.98 -28.37
N GLY A 104 -6.22 -31.54 -27.39
CA GLY A 104 -5.65 -32.08 -26.16
C GLY A 104 -6.46 -31.71 -24.90
N PRO A 105 -6.08 -32.23 -23.72
CA PRO A 105 -6.58 -31.75 -22.44
C PRO A 105 -6.28 -30.25 -22.27
N VAL A 106 -7.23 -29.48 -21.73
CA VAL A 106 -7.09 -28.02 -21.59
C VAL A 106 -5.90 -27.64 -20.70
N GLU A 107 -5.54 -28.49 -19.74
CA GLU A 107 -4.40 -28.29 -18.85
C GLU A 107 -3.06 -28.35 -19.61
N GLU A 108 -2.92 -29.24 -20.58
CA GLU A 108 -1.71 -29.37 -21.39
C GLU A 108 -1.58 -28.21 -22.39
N VAL A 109 -2.69 -27.88 -23.07
CA VAL A 109 -2.76 -26.73 -23.98
C VAL A 109 -2.43 -25.44 -23.22
N ALA A 110 -3.07 -25.19 -22.08
CA ALA A 110 -2.83 -23.99 -21.28
C ALA A 110 -1.36 -23.89 -20.81
N LYS A 111 -0.74 -25.00 -20.43
CA LYS A 111 0.68 -25.03 -20.04
C LYS A 111 1.60 -24.66 -21.20
N MET A 112 1.35 -25.20 -22.39
CA MET A 112 2.15 -24.89 -23.59
C MET A 112 1.99 -23.42 -24.00
N GLU A 113 0.74 -22.95 -24.14
CA GLU A 113 0.45 -21.57 -24.54
C GLU A 113 0.97 -20.55 -23.52
N ALA A 114 0.91 -20.85 -22.21
CA ALA A 114 1.50 -20.00 -21.18
C ALA A 114 3.02 -19.86 -21.36
N GLN A 115 3.73 -20.96 -21.65
CA GLN A 115 5.17 -20.92 -21.86
C GLN A 115 5.54 -20.15 -23.14
N GLU A 116 4.78 -20.31 -24.23
CA GLU A 116 4.97 -19.55 -25.46
C GLU A 116 4.71 -18.05 -25.26
N ALA A 117 3.66 -17.70 -24.51
CA ALA A 117 3.36 -16.31 -24.16
C ALA A 117 4.47 -15.67 -23.31
N GLU A 118 5.00 -16.38 -22.31
CA GLU A 118 6.14 -15.91 -21.51
C GLU A 118 7.39 -15.65 -22.37
N ASN A 119 7.71 -16.58 -23.27
CA ASN A 119 8.83 -16.45 -24.19
C ASN A 119 8.64 -15.25 -25.14
N LEU A 120 7.41 -15.03 -25.62
CA LEU A 120 7.09 -13.90 -26.48
C LEU A 120 7.20 -12.57 -25.73
N LEU A 121 6.69 -12.48 -24.50
CA LEU A 121 6.85 -11.29 -23.66
C LEU A 121 8.33 -10.96 -23.44
N GLN A 122 9.14 -11.97 -23.11
CA GLN A 122 10.58 -11.82 -22.96
C GLN A 122 11.26 -11.36 -24.25
N HIS A 123 10.88 -11.95 -25.40
CA HIS A 123 11.42 -11.58 -26.71
C HIS A 123 11.08 -10.13 -27.09
N LEU A 124 9.87 -9.68 -26.76
CA LEU A 124 9.41 -8.31 -26.98
C LEU A 124 9.98 -7.32 -25.96
N GLY A 125 10.68 -7.79 -24.92
CA GLY A 125 11.19 -6.95 -23.84
C GLY A 125 10.09 -6.35 -22.96
N ILE A 126 8.89 -6.94 -22.96
CA ILE A 126 7.76 -6.48 -22.15
C ILE A 126 7.94 -7.08 -20.74
N PRO A 127 8.09 -6.25 -19.70
CA PRO A 127 8.26 -6.77 -18.34
C PRO A 127 7.00 -7.53 -17.91
N VAL A 128 7.20 -8.74 -17.39
CA VAL A 128 6.09 -9.52 -16.84
C VAL A 128 5.52 -8.81 -15.59
N PRO A 129 4.19 -8.73 -15.43
CA PRO A 129 3.56 -8.07 -14.27
C PRO A 129 4.04 -8.60 -12.92
N TYR A 130 4.52 -9.84 -12.87
CA TYR A 130 5.13 -10.43 -11.69
C TYR A 130 6.33 -9.61 -11.19
N ASN A 131 7.26 -9.24 -12.07
CA ASN A 131 8.44 -8.45 -11.70
C ASN A 131 8.04 -7.05 -11.21
N ALA A 132 7.06 -6.43 -11.86
CA ALA A 132 6.54 -5.14 -11.42
C ALA A 132 5.93 -5.20 -10.01
N ARG A 133 5.21 -6.29 -9.68
CA ARG A 133 4.64 -6.52 -8.34
C ARG A 133 5.68 -6.73 -7.25
N HIS A 134 6.82 -7.32 -7.58
CA HIS A 134 7.95 -7.52 -6.66
C HIS A 134 8.96 -6.38 -6.77
N SER A 135 8.47 -5.15 -6.70
CA SER A 135 9.27 -3.93 -6.76
C SER A 135 8.71 -2.87 -5.81
N PRO A 136 9.50 -1.86 -5.41
CA PRO A 136 9.00 -0.75 -4.61
C PRO A 136 7.91 0.07 -5.32
N ARG A 137 7.78 -0.08 -6.65
CA ARG A 137 6.77 0.56 -7.51
C ARG A 137 5.64 -0.38 -7.93
N GLY A 138 5.45 -1.48 -7.20
CA GLY A 138 4.37 -2.43 -7.46
C GLY A 138 2.99 -1.87 -7.12
N ILE A 139 1.96 -2.41 -7.80
CA ILE A 139 0.55 -2.23 -7.40
C ILE A 139 0.13 -3.45 -6.57
N PHE A 140 -0.19 -3.21 -5.30
CA PHE A 140 -0.59 -4.21 -4.32
C PHE A 140 -2.10 -4.30 -4.25
N CYS A 141 -2.64 -5.51 -4.10
CA CYS A 141 -4.06 -5.78 -4.31
C CYS A 141 -4.68 -6.44 -3.07
N SER A 142 -5.54 -5.68 -2.39
CA SER A 142 -6.36 -6.18 -1.27
C SER A 142 -7.65 -6.83 -1.76
N ARG A 143 -8.19 -6.38 -2.89
CA ARG A 143 -9.36 -6.97 -3.57
C ARG A 143 -9.14 -6.98 -5.07
N THR A 144 -9.53 -8.09 -5.70
CA THR A 144 -9.48 -8.27 -7.15
C THR A 144 -10.10 -7.07 -7.86
N LEU A 145 -9.45 -6.55 -8.90
CA LEU A 145 -9.88 -5.39 -9.66
C LEU A 145 -9.59 -5.64 -11.15
N ASN A 146 -10.66 -5.72 -11.95
CA ASN A 146 -10.54 -5.77 -13.40
C ASN A 146 -10.51 -4.34 -13.98
N LEU A 147 -9.36 -3.86 -14.48
CA LEU A 147 -9.32 -2.53 -15.11
C LEU A 147 -10.12 -2.46 -16.41
N ARG A 148 -10.45 -3.58 -17.06
CA ARG A 148 -11.23 -3.59 -18.32
C ARG A 148 -12.65 -3.06 -18.10
N SER A 149 -13.27 -3.42 -16.98
CA SER A 149 -14.64 -3.00 -16.63
C SER A 149 -14.73 -1.56 -16.14
N ILE A 150 -13.62 -0.97 -15.71
CA ILE A 150 -13.55 0.43 -15.32
C ILE A 150 -13.78 1.33 -16.54
N SER A 151 -14.78 2.20 -16.46
CA SER A 151 -15.17 3.12 -17.54
C SER A 151 -14.72 4.56 -17.28
N ALA A 152 -14.48 4.93 -16.02
CA ALA A 152 -13.95 6.22 -15.63
C ALA A 152 -12.97 6.10 -14.46
N ILE A 153 -11.96 6.97 -14.42
CA ILE A 153 -10.99 7.03 -13.33
C ILE A 153 -10.93 8.46 -12.80
N GLY A 154 -11.28 8.63 -11.53
CA GLY A 154 -11.13 9.92 -10.85
C GLY A 154 -9.84 9.96 -10.05
N TYR A 155 -9.17 11.11 -10.10
CA TYR A 155 -7.91 11.36 -9.40
C TYR A 155 -8.05 12.55 -8.46
N ASP A 156 -7.56 12.42 -7.24
CA ASP A 156 -7.15 13.60 -6.48
C ASP A 156 -5.88 14.23 -7.06
N MET A 157 -5.65 15.51 -6.79
CA MET A 157 -4.46 16.22 -7.22
C MET A 157 -3.34 16.13 -6.19
N ASP A 158 -3.56 16.73 -5.02
CA ASP A 158 -2.53 16.93 -4.01
C ASP A 158 -2.14 15.61 -3.36
N TYR A 159 -0.83 15.31 -3.26
CA TYR A 159 -0.26 14.03 -2.80
C TYR A 159 -0.70 12.76 -3.55
N THR A 160 -1.49 12.90 -4.63
CA THR A 160 -1.95 11.79 -5.47
C THR A 160 -1.34 11.86 -6.87
N LEU A 161 -1.75 12.86 -7.67
CA LEU A 161 -1.09 13.16 -8.94
C LEU A 161 0.18 13.99 -8.71
N MET A 162 0.21 14.80 -7.67
CA MET A 162 1.31 15.70 -7.41
C MET A 162 1.95 15.40 -6.07
N HIS A 163 3.18 14.91 -6.11
CA HIS A 163 3.95 14.64 -4.91
C HIS A 163 4.72 15.88 -4.50
N TYR A 164 4.57 16.28 -3.24
CA TYR A 164 5.32 17.41 -2.69
C TYR A 164 6.55 16.93 -1.92
N ASN A 165 7.61 17.73 -1.95
CA ASN A 165 8.74 17.59 -1.05
C ASN A 165 8.25 17.93 0.36
N VAL A 166 8.16 16.93 1.24
CA VAL A 166 7.61 17.08 2.60
C VAL A 166 8.38 18.13 3.40
N MET A 167 9.71 18.15 3.31
CA MET A 167 10.52 19.15 4.01
C MET A 167 10.25 20.57 3.55
N ALA A 168 10.14 20.78 2.24
CA ALA A 168 9.88 22.11 1.69
C ALA A 168 8.43 22.53 1.92
N TRP A 169 7.46 21.64 1.71
CA TRP A 169 6.05 21.99 1.80
C TRP A 169 5.56 22.04 3.25
N GLU A 170 5.67 20.93 3.99
CA GLU A 170 5.19 20.84 5.38
C GLU A 170 6.03 21.69 6.32
N GLY A 171 7.33 21.84 6.03
CA GLY A 171 8.20 22.76 6.78
C GLY A 171 7.73 24.21 6.68
N ARG A 172 7.30 24.67 5.49
CA ARG A 172 6.76 26.03 5.33
C ARG A 172 5.38 26.17 5.97
N ALA A 173 4.52 25.15 5.88
CA ALA A 173 3.24 25.14 6.60
C ALA A 173 3.44 25.21 8.13
N TYR A 174 4.44 24.48 8.64
CA TYR A 174 4.88 24.52 10.03
C TYR A 174 5.39 25.92 10.42
N ASP A 175 6.24 26.57 9.61
CA ASP A 175 6.75 27.91 9.89
C ASP A 175 5.61 28.93 10.04
N TYR A 176 4.64 28.91 9.12
CA TYR A 176 3.45 29.77 9.21
C TYR A 176 2.59 29.44 10.43
N CYS A 177 2.46 28.16 10.78
CA CYS A 177 1.77 27.73 12.00
C CYS A 177 2.45 28.32 13.25
N MET A 178 3.78 28.21 13.35
CA MET A 178 4.57 28.78 14.44
C MET A 178 4.41 30.30 14.54
N GLU A 179 4.46 31.01 13.41
CA GLU A 179 4.26 32.46 13.37
C GLU A 179 2.85 32.86 13.83
N ASN A 180 1.83 32.14 13.38
CA ASN A 180 0.44 32.36 13.81
C ASN A 180 0.25 32.10 15.31
N LEU A 181 0.91 31.08 15.86
CA LEU A 181 0.92 30.77 17.28
C LEU A 181 1.67 31.83 18.10
N ARG A 182 2.83 32.30 17.62
CA ARG A 182 3.59 33.39 18.21
C ARG A 182 2.74 34.66 18.33
N ASN A 183 2.01 35.01 17.28
CA ASN A 183 1.16 36.20 17.22
C ASN A 183 -0.02 36.16 18.21
N VAL A 184 -0.38 34.98 18.72
CA VAL A 184 -1.39 34.82 19.79
C VAL A 184 -0.77 34.46 21.14
N GLY A 185 0.56 34.58 21.29
CA GLY A 185 1.26 34.51 22.57
C GLY A 185 1.87 33.15 22.93
N PHE A 186 1.90 32.17 22.01
CA PHE A 186 2.51 30.87 22.31
C PHE A 186 4.05 30.92 22.29
N PRO A 187 4.74 30.21 23.20
CA PRO A 187 6.19 30.17 23.27
C PRO A 187 6.77 29.19 22.25
N VAL A 188 6.85 29.61 20.98
CA VAL A 188 7.34 28.77 19.86
C VAL A 188 8.84 28.90 19.57
N ASP A 189 9.52 29.86 20.19
CA ASP A 189 10.92 30.14 19.87
C ASP A 189 11.83 28.94 20.16
N GLY A 190 12.75 28.67 19.24
CA GLY A 190 13.68 27.54 19.28
C GLY A 190 13.07 26.19 18.88
N LEU A 191 11.80 26.14 18.46
CA LEU A 191 11.23 24.96 17.81
C LEU A 191 11.60 24.93 16.32
N ALA A 192 11.76 23.73 15.77
CA ALA A 192 12.09 23.50 14.37
C ALA A 192 11.31 22.30 13.84
N PHE A 193 10.98 22.32 12.55
CA PHE A 193 10.29 21.21 11.92
C PHE A 193 11.21 19.97 11.82
N ASP A 194 10.74 18.84 12.34
CA ASP A 194 11.37 17.51 12.24
C ASP A 194 10.34 16.55 11.61
N PRO A 195 10.46 16.22 10.32
CA PRO A 195 9.50 15.33 9.65
C PRO A 195 9.58 13.89 10.17
N ASP A 196 10.71 13.47 10.74
CA ASP A 196 10.94 12.10 11.18
C ASP A 196 10.29 11.81 12.54
N LEU A 197 9.82 12.86 13.23
CA LEU A 197 9.08 12.76 14.49
C LEU A 197 7.74 12.03 14.31
N VAL A 198 7.15 12.11 13.12
CA VAL A 198 5.80 11.61 12.82
C VAL A 198 5.84 10.78 11.54
N ILE A 199 5.21 9.60 11.56
CA ILE A 199 4.89 8.87 10.34
C ILE A 199 3.38 8.87 10.12
N ARG A 200 2.97 8.65 8.87
CA ARG A 200 1.56 8.45 8.54
C ARG A 200 0.99 7.24 9.28
N GLY A 201 -0.28 7.31 9.65
CA GLY A 201 -0.97 6.21 10.34
C GLY A 201 -0.79 6.14 11.85
N LEU A 202 -0.14 7.14 12.45
CA LEU A 202 -0.18 7.35 13.90
C LEU A 202 -1.51 7.98 14.32
N VAL A 203 -1.78 7.93 15.63
CA VAL A 203 -3.02 8.45 16.22
C VAL A 203 -2.67 9.40 17.35
N ILE A 204 -3.18 10.63 17.34
CA ILE A 204 -3.04 11.56 18.45
C ILE A 204 -4.09 11.23 19.52
N ASP A 205 -3.65 11.12 20.77
CA ASP A 205 -4.48 11.13 21.97
C ASP A 205 -4.58 12.55 22.50
N LYS A 206 -5.67 13.24 22.16
CA LYS A 206 -5.92 14.63 22.56
C LYS A 206 -6.17 14.77 24.06
N GLU A 207 -6.47 13.69 24.78
CA GLU A 207 -6.67 13.69 26.23
C GLU A 207 -5.37 13.61 27.02
N LYS A 208 -4.37 12.89 26.49
CA LYS A 208 -3.12 12.62 27.20
C LYS A 208 -1.89 13.31 26.59
N GLY A 209 -2.05 14.08 25.52
CA GLY A 209 -0.92 14.75 24.84
C GLY A 209 0.05 13.75 24.20
N ASN A 210 -0.46 12.59 23.75
CA ASN A 210 0.36 11.51 23.21
C ASN A 210 0.16 11.32 21.72
N LEU A 211 1.19 10.79 21.06
CA LEU A 211 1.11 10.20 19.73
C LEU A 211 1.31 8.68 19.87
N VAL A 212 0.42 7.88 19.29
CA VAL A 212 0.42 6.42 19.46
C VAL A 212 0.45 5.67 18.14
N LYS A 213 1.14 4.54 18.13
CA LYS A 213 1.12 3.55 17.06
C LYS A 213 0.40 2.30 17.55
N ALA A 214 -0.72 1.98 16.90
CA ALA A 214 -1.55 0.83 17.24
C ALA A 214 -1.46 -0.29 16.20
N ASP A 215 -1.75 -1.52 16.63
CA ASP A 215 -1.95 -2.66 15.72
C ASP A 215 -3.33 -2.65 15.06
N ARG A 216 -3.59 -3.63 14.19
CA ARG A 216 -4.88 -3.76 13.51
C ARG A 216 -6.05 -3.91 14.48
N PHE A 217 -5.86 -4.40 15.70
CA PHE A 217 -6.94 -4.53 16.68
C PHE A 217 -7.14 -3.25 17.52
N GLY A 218 -6.24 -2.28 17.39
CA GLY A 218 -6.26 -1.02 18.13
C GLY A 218 -5.42 -1.05 19.41
N TYR A 219 -4.67 -2.12 19.69
CA TYR A 219 -3.76 -2.14 20.83
C TYR A 219 -2.55 -1.25 20.55
N ILE A 220 -2.25 -0.37 21.51
CA ILE A 220 -1.12 0.54 21.41
C ILE A 220 0.18 -0.26 21.63
N LYS A 221 1.09 -0.19 20.64
CA LYS A 221 2.39 -0.89 20.67
C LYS A 221 3.55 0.04 20.96
N ARG A 222 3.49 1.28 20.46
CA ARG A 222 4.48 2.33 20.73
C ARG A 222 3.73 3.64 21.00
N ALA A 223 4.27 4.48 21.87
CA ALA A 223 3.72 5.80 22.13
C ALA A 223 4.82 6.81 22.46
N MET A 224 4.50 8.07 22.25
CA MET A 224 5.33 9.24 22.52
C MET A 224 4.48 10.25 23.28
N HIS A 225 5.02 10.84 24.34
CA HIS A 225 4.42 11.98 25.05
C HIS A 225 5.24 13.23 24.76
N GLY A 226 4.61 14.25 24.20
CA GLY A 226 5.34 15.34 23.57
C GLY A 226 6.35 14.80 22.55
N THR A 227 7.64 15.09 22.70
CA THR A 227 8.69 14.52 21.81
C THR A 227 9.46 13.33 22.40
N ARG A 228 9.05 12.85 23.59
CA ARG A 228 9.72 11.78 24.32
C ARG A 228 9.03 10.43 24.08
N MET A 229 9.78 9.46 23.55
CA MET A 229 9.28 8.08 23.43
C MET A 229 9.02 7.48 24.82
N LEU A 230 7.89 6.79 24.96
CA LEU A 230 7.50 6.09 26.17
C LEU A 230 8.01 4.65 26.14
N SER A 231 8.52 4.16 27.26
CA SER A 231 8.87 2.74 27.43
C SER A 231 7.62 1.86 27.39
N THR A 232 7.79 0.58 27.03
CA THR A 232 6.69 -0.42 27.04
C THR A 232 5.95 -0.46 28.38
N ARG A 233 6.69 -0.25 29.49
CA ARG A 233 6.11 -0.17 30.83
C ARG A 233 5.22 1.06 30.99
N GLU A 234 5.70 2.25 30.63
CA GLU A 234 4.90 3.49 30.68
C GLU A 234 3.64 3.37 29.81
N VAL A 235 3.77 2.80 28.60
CA VAL A 235 2.61 2.56 27.72
C VAL A 235 1.59 1.65 28.40
N SER A 236 2.03 0.56 29.01
CA SER A 236 1.15 -0.35 29.74
C SER A 236 0.51 0.30 30.97
N GLU A 237 1.21 1.17 31.68
CA GLU A 237 0.70 1.90 32.85
C GLU A 237 -0.34 2.96 32.44
N ILE A 238 -0.12 3.66 31.32
CA ILE A 238 -0.99 4.73 30.82
C ILE A 238 -2.25 4.19 30.13
N TYR A 239 -2.11 3.13 29.33
CA TYR A 239 -3.18 2.64 28.47
C TYR A 239 -3.75 1.30 28.92
N GLY A 240 -2.95 0.41 29.52
CA GLY A 240 -3.38 -0.93 29.91
C GLY A 240 -4.03 -1.70 28.76
N ARG A 241 -5.37 -1.83 28.79
CA ARG A 241 -6.17 -2.50 27.75
C ARG A 241 -7.02 -1.53 26.91
N GLU A 242 -6.81 -0.21 27.06
CA GLU A 242 -7.45 0.79 26.23
C GLU A 242 -7.07 0.59 24.76
N LEU A 243 -8.09 0.59 23.89
CA LEU A 243 -7.93 0.46 22.46
C LEU A 243 -8.15 1.81 21.79
N VAL A 244 -7.39 2.05 20.72
CA VAL A 244 -7.71 3.13 19.78
C VAL A 244 -9.07 2.83 19.16
N ASP A 245 -10.01 3.77 19.31
CA ASP A 245 -11.33 3.73 18.70
C ASP A 245 -11.57 5.01 17.92
N LEU A 246 -11.33 4.97 16.61
CA LEU A 246 -11.44 6.13 15.74
C LEU A 246 -12.85 6.75 15.66
N ARG A 247 -13.88 6.07 16.18
CA ARG A 247 -15.23 6.65 16.31
C ARG A 247 -15.31 7.71 17.41
N LYS A 248 -14.34 7.73 18.33
CA LYS A 248 -14.26 8.70 19.43
C LYS A 248 -13.35 9.87 19.04
N GLU A 249 -13.76 10.61 18.02
CA GLU A 249 -13.02 11.74 17.45
C GLU A 249 -12.71 12.85 18.47
N SER A 250 -13.47 12.96 19.57
CA SER A 250 -13.17 13.91 20.65
C SER A 250 -11.86 13.61 21.39
N LYS A 251 -11.37 12.37 21.28
CA LYS A 251 -10.13 11.88 21.89
C LYS A 251 -9.08 11.55 20.84
N TRP A 252 -9.43 10.68 19.90
CA TRP A 252 -8.49 10.11 18.94
C TRP A 252 -8.53 10.88 17.63
N GLU A 253 -7.38 11.32 17.15
CA GLU A 253 -7.22 11.88 15.82
C GLU A 253 -6.30 10.98 14.99
N PHE A 254 -6.74 10.53 13.82
CA PHE A 254 -5.94 9.64 12.98
C PHE A 254 -5.20 10.41 11.90
N LEU A 255 -3.86 10.27 11.87
CA LEU A 255 -3.02 10.95 10.89
C LEU A 255 -3.06 10.23 9.55
N ASN A 256 -4.01 10.63 8.72
CA ASN A 256 -4.34 9.95 7.47
C ASN A 256 -3.51 10.39 6.27
N THR A 257 -2.89 11.58 6.31
CA THR A 257 -2.20 12.20 5.16
C THR A 257 -0.89 12.85 5.58
N LEU A 258 -0.08 13.18 4.58
CA LEU A 258 1.17 13.93 4.79
C LEU A 258 0.90 15.39 5.24
N PHE A 259 -0.26 15.97 4.93
CA PHE A 259 -0.69 17.28 5.44
C PHE A 259 -0.79 17.34 6.97
N SER A 260 -0.96 16.20 7.63
CA SER A 260 -1.08 16.14 9.09
C SER A 260 0.28 16.11 9.79
N VAL A 261 1.40 16.01 9.06
CA VAL A 261 2.75 15.94 9.65
C VAL A 261 3.11 17.25 10.35
N SER A 262 2.92 18.39 9.68
CA SER A 262 3.20 19.71 10.28
C SER A 262 2.36 19.97 11.54
N GLU A 263 1.07 19.61 11.53
CA GLU A 263 0.17 19.72 12.69
C GLU A 263 0.66 18.86 13.87
N ALA A 264 0.94 17.59 13.60
CA ALA A 264 1.34 16.64 14.63
C ALA A 264 2.70 17.00 15.24
N VAL A 265 3.67 17.43 14.43
CA VAL A 265 4.98 17.92 14.91
C VAL A 265 4.82 19.14 15.80
N ALA A 266 4.06 20.15 15.33
CA ALA A 266 3.77 21.35 16.11
C ALA A 266 3.10 21.02 17.44
N TYR A 267 2.09 20.16 17.42
CA TYR A 267 1.35 19.75 18.60
C TYR A 267 2.26 19.03 19.61
N MET A 268 3.04 18.03 19.19
CA MET A 268 3.93 17.27 20.06
C MET A 268 5.01 18.14 20.71
N GLN A 269 5.59 19.10 19.97
CA GLN A 269 6.57 20.02 20.53
C GLN A 269 5.97 21.00 21.54
N LEU A 270 4.72 21.42 21.33
CA LEU A 270 4.03 22.31 22.26
C LEU A 270 3.51 21.57 23.50
N VAL A 271 3.25 20.27 23.43
CA VAL A 271 3.04 19.44 24.62
C VAL A 271 4.24 19.53 25.55
N ASP A 272 5.48 19.42 25.03
CA ASP A 272 6.68 19.59 25.86
C ASP A 272 6.77 20.98 26.52
N ARG A 273 6.27 22.03 25.86
CA ARG A 273 6.24 23.41 26.39
C ARG A 273 5.15 23.58 27.44
N LEU A 274 4.00 22.93 27.24
CA LEU A 274 2.90 22.90 28.19
C LEU A 274 3.35 22.25 29.50
N ASP A 275 3.99 21.09 29.43
CA ASP A 275 4.46 20.33 30.61
C ASP A 275 5.55 21.07 31.40
N LYS A 276 6.34 21.91 30.73
CA LYS A 276 7.32 22.80 31.37
C LYS A 276 6.68 24.01 32.04
N GLY A 277 5.36 24.19 31.95
CA GLY A 277 4.63 25.32 32.53
C GLY A 277 4.87 26.65 31.82
N VAL A 278 5.36 26.62 30.57
CA VAL A 278 5.69 27.84 29.80
C VAL A 278 4.45 28.42 29.11
N ILE A 279 3.43 27.59 28.87
CA ILE A 279 2.17 28.01 28.26
C ILE A 279 1.18 28.41 29.36
N GLY A 280 0.70 29.66 29.32
CA GLY A 280 -0.29 30.15 30.27
C GLY A 280 -1.65 29.46 30.11
N PRO A 281 -2.42 29.27 31.21
CA PRO A 281 -3.69 28.53 31.19
C PRO A 281 -4.76 29.17 30.28
N ASP A 282 -4.70 30.49 30.09
CA ASP A 282 -5.64 31.23 29.23
C ASP A 282 -5.46 30.91 27.73
N LEU A 283 -4.26 30.48 27.32
CA LEU A 283 -3.96 30.14 25.93
C LEU A 283 -4.44 28.73 25.55
N CYS A 284 -4.52 27.82 26.52
CA CYS A 284 -4.85 26.40 26.32
C CYS A 284 -5.95 25.91 27.28
N PRO A 285 -7.21 26.35 27.09
CA PRO A 285 -8.32 25.83 27.88
C PRO A 285 -8.51 24.33 27.62
N ASN A 286 -8.57 23.52 28.68
CA ASN A 286 -8.59 22.04 28.62
C ASN A 286 -7.25 21.42 28.19
N GLU A 287 -6.14 22.01 28.60
CA GLU A 287 -4.78 21.46 28.48
C GLU A 287 -4.47 20.98 27.05
N TYR A 288 -4.17 19.69 26.86
CA TYR A 288 -3.81 19.07 25.60
C TYR A 288 -4.89 19.18 24.51
N LYS A 289 -6.19 19.12 24.87
CA LYS A 289 -7.28 19.31 23.90
C LYS A 289 -7.36 20.76 23.42
N GLY A 290 -7.14 21.70 24.34
CA GLY A 290 -7.07 23.12 24.03
C GLY A 290 -5.92 23.43 23.10
N LEU A 291 -4.75 22.88 23.41
CA LEU A 291 -3.55 23.01 22.62
C LEU A 291 -3.74 22.47 21.20
N TYR A 292 -4.30 21.26 21.04
CA TYR A 292 -4.56 20.67 19.72
C TYR A 292 -5.44 21.59 18.86
N LYS A 293 -6.53 22.14 19.45
CA LYS A 293 -7.41 23.10 18.75
C LYS A 293 -6.69 24.38 18.35
N ALA A 294 -5.78 24.88 19.19
CA ALA A 294 -5.02 26.09 18.90
C ALA A 294 -4.07 25.88 17.71
N VAL A 295 -3.36 24.74 17.68
CA VAL A 295 -2.48 24.35 16.57
C VAL A 295 -3.28 24.20 15.28
N GLY A 296 -4.38 23.43 15.30
CA GLY A 296 -5.21 23.24 14.11
C GLY A 296 -5.77 24.56 13.57
N LYS A 297 -6.15 25.51 14.44
CA LYS A 297 -6.60 26.85 14.03
C LYS A 297 -5.47 27.68 13.41
N ALA A 298 -4.26 27.62 13.97
CA ALA A 298 -3.10 28.34 13.45
C ALA A 298 -2.66 27.80 12.08
N LEU A 299 -2.68 26.49 11.91
CA LEU A 299 -2.38 25.83 10.64
C LEU A 299 -3.47 26.12 9.59
N PHE A 300 -4.75 26.07 9.97
CA PHE A 300 -5.84 26.44 9.06
C PHE A 300 -5.71 27.87 8.53
N ARG A 301 -5.32 28.83 9.38
CA ARG A 301 -5.03 30.21 8.94
C ARG A 301 -3.91 30.26 7.90
N ALA A 302 -2.84 29.50 8.10
CA ALA A 302 -1.75 29.41 7.12
C ALA A 302 -2.22 28.93 5.73
N HIS A 303 -3.17 27.97 5.71
CA HIS A 303 -3.74 27.44 4.47
C HIS A 303 -4.74 28.40 3.81
N VAL A 304 -5.54 29.12 4.60
CA VAL A 304 -6.62 29.99 4.10
C VAL A 304 -6.11 31.38 3.70
N GLU A 305 -5.08 31.91 4.37
CA GLU A 305 -4.53 33.23 4.05
C GLU A 305 -3.86 33.28 2.66
N GLY A 306 -3.78 32.16 1.94
CA GLY A 306 -3.32 32.07 0.54
C GLY A 306 -1.84 32.33 0.36
N GLN A 307 -1.13 32.79 1.39
CA GLN A 307 0.30 33.10 1.35
C GLN A 307 1.14 31.87 1.03
N LEU A 308 0.88 30.74 1.70
CA LEU A 308 1.56 29.47 1.43
C LEU A 308 1.37 29.03 -0.03
N LYS A 309 0.13 29.01 -0.52
CA LYS A 309 -0.19 28.67 -1.91
C LYS A 309 0.46 29.63 -2.91
N SER A 310 0.48 30.93 -2.61
CA SER A 310 1.12 31.95 -3.44
C SER A 310 2.63 31.75 -3.54
N GLU A 311 3.30 31.46 -2.41
CA GLU A 311 4.72 31.14 -2.37
C GLU A 311 5.03 29.90 -3.21
N ILE A 312 4.24 28.82 -3.03
CA ILE A 312 4.39 27.58 -3.80
C ILE A 312 4.21 27.83 -5.30
N MET A 313 3.14 28.52 -5.70
CA MET A 313 2.88 28.84 -7.11
C MET A 313 3.96 29.72 -7.76
N SER A 314 4.66 30.53 -6.96
CA SER A 314 5.74 31.39 -7.46
C SER A 314 7.00 30.61 -7.84
N LYS A 315 7.26 29.46 -7.18
CA LYS A 315 8.44 28.61 -7.36
C LYS A 315 8.11 27.12 -7.17
N PRO A 316 7.20 26.55 -7.98
CA PRO A 316 6.71 25.18 -7.79
C PRO A 316 7.82 24.13 -7.79
N GLU A 317 8.92 24.37 -8.50
CA GLU A 317 10.09 23.48 -8.57
C GLU A 317 10.80 23.22 -7.22
N LEU A 318 10.58 24.08 -6.22
CA LEU A 318 11.12 23.88 -4.87
C LEU A 318 10.23 22.97 -4.01
N PHE A 319 8.96 22.85 -4.37
CA PHE A 319 7.93 22.19 -3.56
C PHE A 319 7.42 20.90 -4.18
N VAL A 320 7.44 20.78 -5.50
CA VAL A 320 6.90 19.64 -6.23
C VAL A 320 8.02 18.73 -6.68
N GLU A 321 7.85 17.44 -6.44
CA GLU A 321 8.73 16.42 -6.98
C GLU A 321 8.31 16.06 -8.40
N PRO A 322 9.22 16.12 -9.38
CA PRO A 322 8.89 15.76 -10.76
C PRO A 322 8.62 14.26 -10.89
N ASP A 323 7.55 13.91 -11.59
CA ASP A 323 7.26 12.55 -12.04
C ASP A 323 7.05 12.57 -13.57
N PRO A 324 8.10 12.33 -14.37
CA PRO A 324 8.02 12.35 -15.83
C PRO A 324 7.14 11.24 -16.44
N GLU A 325 6.90 10.14 -15.71
CA GLU A 325 6.15 8.98 -16.21
C GLU A 325 4.64 9.14 -15.99
N LEU A 326 4.25 9.96 -15.01
CA LEU A 326 2.84 10.18 -14.67
C LEU A 326 1.97 10.63 -15.87
N PRO A 327 2.37 11.62 -16.69
CA PRO A 327 1.51 12.08 -17.78
C PRO A 327 1.30 11.00 -18.85
N LEU A 328 2.32 10.16 -19.10
CA LEU A 328 2.20 9.03 -20.01
C LEU A 328 1.28 7.94 -19.45
N ALA A 329 1.36 7.65 -18.14
CA ALA A 329 0.45 6.70 -17.48
C ALA A 329 -1.03 7.10 -17.63
N LEU A 330 -1.34 8.40 -17.50
CA LEU A 330 -2.69 8.92 -17.73
C LEU A 330 -3.06 8.91 -19.22
N LEU A 331 -2.12 9.23 -20.12
CA LEU A 331 -2.36 9.19 -21.55
C LEU A 331 -2.74 7.77 -22.02
N ASP A 332 -2.00 6.74 -21.59
CA ASP A 332 -2.31 5.33 -21.89
C ASP A 332 -3.72 4.93 -21.44
N GLN A 333 -4.14 5.39 -20.25
CA GLN A 333 -5.50 5.13 -19.76
C GLN A 333 -6.56 5.85 -20.61
N LYS A 334 -6.33 7.12 -20.95
CA LYS A 334 -7.24 7.89 -21.80
C LYS A 334 -7.38 7.24 -23.17
N GLU A 335 -6.26 6.87 -23.79
CA GLU A 335 -6.22 6.24 -25.12
C GLU A 335 -6.81 4.81 -25.10
N ALA A 336 -6.75 4.12 -23.97
CA ALA A 336 -7.51 2.89 -23.72
C ALA A 336 -9.03 3.10 -23.52
N GLY A 337 -9.54 4.32 -23.71
CA GLY A 337 -10.95 4.66 -23.64
C GLY A 337 -11.48 4.95 -22.24
N LYS A 338 -10.61 5.11 -21.23
CA LYS A 338 -11.03 5.49 -19.87
C LYS A 338 -11.32 6.99 -19.82
N ARG A 339 -12.43 7.37 -19.20
CA ARG A 339 -12.76 8.79 -18.95
C ARG A 339 -12.07 9.26 -17.67
N LEU A 340 -11.06 10.12 -17.81
CA LEU A 340 -10.31 10.60 -16.66
C LEU A 340 -10.97 11.82 -16.03
N LEU A 341 -11.01 11.88 -14.71
CA LEU A 341 -11.59 12.98 -13.94
C LEU A 341 -10.55 13.50 -12.95
N LEU A 342 -10.46 14.82 -12.81
CA LEU A 342 -9.70 15.45 -11.72
C LEU A 342 -10.68 15.95 -10.66
N ILE A 343 -10.54 15.53 -9.40
CA ILE A 343 -11.44 15.89 -8.30
C ILE A 343 -10.59 16.35 -7.11
N THR A 344 -10.40 17.66 -6.97
CA THR A 344 -9.52 18.25 -5.96
C THR A 344 -10.23 19.23 -5.05
N ASN A 345 -9.78 19.32 -3.80
CA ASN A 345 -10.18 20.37 -2.86
C ASN A 345 -9.52 21.72 -3.15
N SER A 346 -8.46 21.75 -3.96
CA SER A 346 -7.78 22.98 -4.38
C SER A 346 -8.65 23.84 -5.29
N ASP A 347 -8.42 25.15 -5.27
CA ASP A 347 -9.09 26.12 -6.16
C ASP A 347 -8.53 26.07 -7.59
N TYR A 348 -9.23 26.72 -8.53
CA TYR A 348 -8.87 26.68 -9.95
C TYR A 348 -7.48 27.24 -10.25
N HIS A 349 -7.13 28.41 -9.71
CA HIS A 349 -5.86 29.06 -10.03
C HIS A 349 -4.66 28.23 -9.57
N TYR A 350 -4.74 27.70 -8.35
CA TYR A 350 -3.73 26.79 -7.84
C TYR A 350 -3.64 25.53 -8.70
N THR A 351 -4.78 24.89 -8.97
CA THR A 351 -4.85 23.67 -9.79
C THR A 351 -4.23 23.88 -11.18
N ASP A 352 -4.65 24.92 -11.90
CA ASP A 352 -4.17 25.18 -13.25
C ASP A 352 -2.66 25.45 -13.28
N LYS A 353 -2.16 26.31 -12.38
CA LYS A 353 -0.73 26.64 -12.30
C LYS A 353 0.12 25.41 -12.02
N MET A 354 -0.29 24.59 -11.06
CA MET A 354 0.49 23.43 -10.62
C MET A 354 0.42 22.28 -11.64
N MET A 355 -0.75 22.02 -12.22
CA MET A 355 -0.91 21.00 -13.26
C MET A 355 -0.11 21.36 -14.53
N GLN A 356 -0.10 22.64 -14.95
CA GLN A 356 0.74 23.08 -16.07
C GLN A 356 2.23 22.80 -15.82
N HIS A 357 2.72 23.09 -14.61
CA HIS A 357 4.12 22.85 -14.24
C HIS A 357 4.48 21.35 -14.26
N SER A 358 3.59 20.51 -13.70
CA SER A 358 3.86 19.09 -13.49
C SER A 358 3.63 18.22 -14.72
N PHE A 359 2.71 18.60 -15.62
CA PHE A 359 2.28 17.75 -16.74
C PHE A 359 2.77 18.23 -18.10
N ASN A 360 2.56 19.51 -18.46
CA ASN A 360 2.65 19.96 -19.85
C ASN A 360 4.00 19.65 -20.52
N ARG A 361 5.11 19.78 -19.78
CA ARG A 361 6.46 19.51 -20.31
C ARG A 361 6.73 18.05 -20.69
N TYR A 362 5.89 17.12 -20.23
CA TYR A 362 6.03 15.69 -20.48
C TYR A 362 4.93 15.15 -21.42
N LEU A 363 4.00 15.99 -21.86
CA LEU A 363 2.95 15.61 -22.79
C LEU A 363 3.39 15.80 -24.25
N PRO A 364 2.98 14.90 -25.18
CA PRO A 364 3.33 15.00 -26.58
C PRO A 364 2.45 16.00 -27.35
N ASN A 365 2.86 16.35 -28.57
CA ASN A 365 2.01 17.02 -29.58
C ASN A 365 1.33 18.33 -29.13
N ASP A 366 2.05 19.17 -28.39
CA ASP A 366 1.54 20.43 -27.81
C ASP A 366 0.31 20.26 -26.90
N MET A 367 0.03 19.03 -26.45
CA MET A 367 -1.05 18.71 -25.53
C MET A 367 -0.81 19.37 -24.17
N ASN A 368 -1.88 19.87 -23.57
CA ASN A 368 -1.85 20.43 -22.23
C ASN A 368 -2.52 19.46 -21.23
N TRP A 369 -2.29 19.68 -19.94
CA TRP A 369 -2.84 18.85 -18.87
C TRP A 369 -4.37 18.73 -18.92
N ARG A 370 -5.08 19.79 -19.34
CA ARG A 370 -6.54 19.81 -19.40
C ARG A 370 -7.05 18.84 -20.45
N ASP A 371 -6.30 18.60 -21.53
CA ASP A 371 -6.69 17.66 -22.56
C ASP A 371 -6.75 16.21 -22.04
N LEU A 372 -6.02 15.86 -20.98
CA LEU A 372 -6.06 14.51 -20.40
C LEU A 372 -7.41 14.17 -19.77
N PHE A 373 -8.11 15.17 -19.23
CA PHE A 373 -9.28 14.94 -18.38
C PHE A 373 -10.59 15.18 -19.14
N GLU A 374 -11.54 14.26 -18.98
CA GLU A 374 -12.92 14.43 -19.44
C GLU A 374 -13.61 15.54 -18.64
N MET A 375 -13.42 15.58 -17.32
CA MET A 375 -13.95 16.63 -16.45
C MET A 375 -12.94 17.00 -15.37
N VAL A 376 -12.95 18.27 -14.98
CA VAL A 376 -12.16 18.77 -13.84
C VAL A 376 -13.10 19.41 -12.84
N ILE A 377 -12.98 19.00 -11.58
CA ILE A 377 -13.77 19.45 -10.45
C ILE A 377 -12.81 19.99 -9.40
N VAL A 378 -12.77 21.32 -9.26
CA VAL A 378 -12.00 22.04 -8.24
C VAL A 378 -12.89 22.36 -7.04
N SER A 379 -12.28 22.70 -5.90
CA SER A 379 -13.00 23.05 -4.67
C SER A 379 -14.11 22.04 -4.32
N ALA A 380 -13.83 20.75 -4.49
CA ALA A 380 -14.81 19.68 -4.38
C ALA A 380 -15.41 19.53 -2.97
N ARG A 381 -14.68 19.95 -1.92
CA ARG A 381 -15.04 19.81 -0.51
C ARG A 381 -15.21 18.35 -0.07
N LYS A 382 -14.32 17.48 -0.50
CA LYS A 382 -14.22 16.11 0.03
C LYS A 382 -14.03 16.17 1.56
N PRO A 383 -14.74 15.35 2.35
CA PRO A 383 -15.56 14.20 1.94
C PRO A 383 -16.98 14.51 1.49
N GLU A 384 -17.50 15.72 1.71
CA GLU A 384 -18.91 16.09 1.45
C GLU A 384 -19.31 15.84 -0.01
N PHE A 385 -18.37 16.02 -0.94
CA PHE A 385 -18.53 15.69 -2.37
C PHE A 385 -19.12 14.30 -2.63
N PHE A 386 -18.72 13.29 -1.83
CA PHE A 386 -19.18 11.90 -1.98
C PHE A 386 -20.47 11.62 -1.21
N GLN A 387 -20.77 12.42 -0.19
CA GLN A 387 -21.83 12.15 0.79
C GLN A 387 -23.12 12.92 0.48
N MET A 388 -23.00 14.14 -0.03
CA MET A 388 -24.07 15.13 -0.06
C MET A 388 -24.20 15.77 -1.44
N ALA A 389 -25.40 16.22 -1.77
CA ALA A 389 -25.65 17.02 -2.96
C ALA A 389 -25.31 18.50 -2.69
N HIS A 390 -24.33 19.04 -3.41
CA HIS A 390 -23.95 20.45 -3.36
C HIS A 390 -24.17 21.16 -4.70
N PRO A 391 -24.41 22.49 -4.68
CA PRO A 391 -24.42 23.27 -5.91
C PRO A 391 -23.10 23.14 -6.67
N MET A 392 -23.19 23.12 -8.00
CA MET A 392 -22.04 23.13 -8.90
C MET A 392 -22.02 24.42 -9.69
N TYR A 393 -20.82 24.91 -9.96
CA TYR A 393 -20.58 26.07 -10.81
C TYR A 393 -19.63 25.67 -11.93
N GLU A 394 -19.85 26.17 -13.13
CA GLU A 394 -18.93 26.01 -14.26
C GLU A 394 -17.97 27.20 -14.27
N VAL A 395 -16.67 26.94 -14.34
CA VAL A 395 -15.65 27.96 -14.55
C VAL A 395 -15.60 28.26 -16.04
N VAL A 396 -15.90 29.51 -16.41
CA VAL A 396 -16.14 29.91 -17.81
C VAL A 396 -15.05 30.83 -18.38
N THR A 397 -14.14 31.34 -17.55
CA THR A 397 -13.03 32.17 -18.01
C THR A 397 -11.71 31.73 -17.40
N GLY A 398 -10.60 32.13 -18.03
CA GLY A 398 -9.25 31.90 -17.51
C GLY A 398 -8.97 32.65 -16.20
N GLU A 399 -9.72 33.72 -15.91
CA GLU A 399 -9.66 34.40 -14.60
C GLU A 399 -10.48 33.69 -13.51
N GLY A 400 -11.09 32.54 -13.79
CA GLY A 400 -11.83 31.77 -12.79
C GLY A 400 -13.26 32.26 -12.54
N LEU A 401 -13.84 33.08 -13.42
CA LEU A 401 -15.23 33.49 -13.27
C LEU A 401 -16.16 32.30 -13.45
N MET A 402 -17.21 32.25 -12.62
CA MET A 402 -18.09 31.09 -12.50
C MET A 402 -19.55 31.44 -12.82
N ARG A 403 -20.28 30.49 -13.41
CA ARG A 403 -21.74 30.53 -13.53
C ARG A 403 -22.38 29.29 -12.91
N PRO A 404 -23.60 29.39 -12.36
CA PRO A 404 -24.32 28.21 -11.85
C PRO A 404 -24.47 27.13 -12.93
N CYS A 405 -24.23 25.87 -12.55
CA CYS A 405 -24.32 24.73 -13.45
C CYS A 405 -25.16 23.61 -12.80
N PHE A 406 -26.23 23.21 -13.47
CA PHE A 406 -27.16 22.18 -12.97
C PHE A 406 -26.87 20.79 -13.52
N LYS A 407 -26.01 20.69 -14.55
CA LYS A 407 -25.65 19.42 -15.19
C LYS A 407 -24.22 19.50 -15.72
N ALA A 408 -23.34 18.66 -15.19
CA ALA A 408 -21.99 18.50 -15.72
C ALA A 408 -22.04 17.96 -17.16
N ARG A 409 -21.00 18.26 -17.93
CA ARG A 409 -20.84 17.84 -19.33
C ARG A 409 -19.38 17.43 -19.58
N PRO A 410 -19.17 16.43 -20.46
CA PRO A 410 -17.89 16.19 -21.12
C PRO A 410 -17.12 17.48 -21.46
N GLY A 411 -15.84 17.52 -21.16
CA GLY A 411 -14.94 18.66 -21.38
C GLY A 411 -15.07 19.80 -20.37
N GLY A 412 -15.98 19.72 -19.40
CA GLY A 412 -16.27 20.83 -18.49
C GLY A 412 -15.27 21.01 -17.34
N LEU A 413 -15.15 22.26 -16.87
CA LEU A 413 -14.39 22.64 -15.67
C LEU A 413 -15.37 23.21 -14.64
N TYR A 414 -15.39 22.59 -13.46
CA TYR A 414 -16.42 22.83 -12.44
C TYR A 414 -15.81 23.13 -11.09
N SER A 415 -16.54 23.88 -10.27
CA SER A 415 -16.25 24.12 -8.86
C SER A 415 -17.39 23.59 -7.98
N GLY A 416 -17.07 22.78 -6.98
CA GLY A 416 -18.03 22.13 -6.10
C GLY A 416 -18.78 20.97 -6.76
N GLY A 417 -20.10 20.88 -6.56
CA GLY A 417 -20.92 19.77 -7.03
C GLY A 417 -20.85 18.52 -6.15
N SER A 418 -21.33 17.39 -6.68
CA SER A 418 -21.28 16.10 -5.98
C SER A 418 -21.01 14.94 -6.93
N ALA A 419 -20.52 13.84 -6.37
CA ALA A 419 -20.18 12.64 -7.13
C ALA A 419 -21.38 12.04 -7.88
N GLN A 420 -22.59 12.10 -7.32
CA GLN A 420 -23.81 11.62 -7.97
C GLN A 420 -24.13 12.41 -9.26
N MET A 421 -23.77 13.70 -9.30
CA MET A 421 -23.92 14.50 -10.52
C MET A 421 -22.96 14.03 -11.61
N ILE A 422 -21.76 13.56 -11.23
CA ILE A 422 -20.77 13.02 -12.16
C ILE A 422 -21.20 11.66 -12.68
N GLU A 423 -21.65 10.75 -11.82
CA GLU A 423 -22.22 9.45 -12.23
C GLU A 423 -23.37 9.63 -13.23
N SER A 424 -24.30 10.53 -12.90
CA SER A 424 -25.46 10.84 -13.76
C SER A 424 -25.06 11.47 -15.09
N SER A 425 -24.00 12.28 -15.09
CA SER A 425 -23.49 12.95 -16.30
C SER A 425 -22.80 11.96 -17.25
N LEU A 426 -22.01 11.05 -16.68
CA LEU A 426 -21.24 10.06 -17.43
C LEU A 426 -22.03 8.79 -17.77
N ASN A 427 -23.20 8.62 -17.16
CA ASN A 427 -24.04 7.42 -17.25
C ASN A 427 -23.24 6.15 -16.94
N VAL A 428 -22.60 6.14 -15.77
CA VAL A 428 -21.81 5.02 -15.25
C VAL A 428 -22.27 4.67 -13.85
N HIS A 429 -22.13 3.40 -13.50
CA HIS A 429 -22.34 2.92 -12.16
C HIS A 429 -21.06 2.97 -11.34
N GLY A 430 -21.18 2.98 -10.01
CA GLY A 430 -20.05 3.17 -9.11
C GLY A 430 -18.95 2.12 -9.27
N ASP A 431 -19.30 0.85 -9.50
CA ASP A 431 -18.35 -0.24 -9.72
C ASP A 431 -17.55 -0.12 -11.03
N GLU A 432 -17.97 0.77 -11.92
CA GLU A 432 -17.27 1.13 -13.16
C GLU A 432 -16.38 2.38 -13.00
N ILE A 433 -16.33 2.96 -11.79
CA ILE A 433 -15.48 4.11 -11.47
C ILE A 433 -14.39 3.66 -10.51
N LEU A 434 -13.14 3.91 -10.88
CA LEU A 434 -11.99 3.83 -9.97
C LEU A 434 -11.65 5.23 -9.47
N TYR A 435 -11.63 5.44 -8.16
CA TYR A 435 -11.12 6.67 -7.58
C TYR A 435 -9.79 6.46 -6.88
N VAL A 436 -8.81 7.29 -7.26
CA VAL A 436 -7.42 7.24 -6.82
C VAL A 436 -7.17 8.48 -5.97
N GLY A 437 -6.76 8.28 -4.73
CA GLY A 437 -6.46 9.37 -3.80
C GLY A 437 -5.43 8.95 -2.77
N ASP A 438 -4.89 9.90 -2.04
CA ASP A 438 -3.98 9.65 -0.93
C ASP A 438 -4.73 9.62 0.39
N HIS A 439 -5.87 10.29 0.58
CA HIS A 439 -6.51 10.32 1.89
C HIS A 439 -7.47 9.14 2.13
N ILE A 440 -7.10 8.21 3.03
CA ILE A 440 -7.91 7.00 3.33
C ILE A 440 -9.37 7.30 3.65
N TYR A 441 -9.64 8.26 4.55
CA TYR A 441 -11.02 8.60 4.89
C TYR A 441 -11.71 9.37 3.77
N THR A 442 -11.24 10.57 3.42
CA THR A 442 -12.01 11.47 2.53
C THR A 442 -12.09 11.00 1.10
N ASP A 443 -11.09 10.26 0.62
CA ASP A 443 -11.05 9.77 -0.75
C ASP A 443 -11.55 8.32 -0.88
N VAL A 444 -10.98 7.41 -0.10
CA VAL A 444 -11.16 5.95 -0.32
C VAL A 444 -12.37 5.41 0.46
N SER A 445 -12.50 5.73 1.75
CA SER A 445 -13.61 5.21 2.57
C SER A 445 -14.95 5.76 2.10
N GLN A 446 -15.05 7.06 1.82
CA GLN A 446 -16.34 7.69 1.51
C GLN A 446 -16.87 7.32 0.13
N SER A 447 -16.01 7.33 -0.90
CA SER A 447 -16.37 6.89 -2.25
C SER A 447 -16.84 5.44 -2.27
N LYS A 448 -16.16 4.55 -1.54
CA LYS A 448 -16.55 3.14 -1.43
C LYS A 448 -17.85 2.91 -0.67
N VAL A 449 -18.00 3.52 0.51
CA VAL A 449 -19.15 3.26 1.40
C VAL A 449 -20.44 3.86 0.82
N HIS A 450 -20.37 5.07 0.25
CA HIS A 450 -21.56 5.80 -0.20
C HIS A 450 -21.92 5.54 -1.66
N LEU A 451 -20.94 5.27 -2.53
CA LEU A 451 -21.15 5.19 -3.99
C LEU A 451 -20.74 3.84 -4.57
N ARG A 452 -20.12 2.96 -3.78
CA ARG A 452 -19.55 1.68 -4.24
C ARG A 452 -18.49 1.85 -5.33
N TRP A 453 -17.82 3.00 -5.34
CA TRP A 453 -16.69 3.20 -6.23
C TRP A 453 -15.58 2.21 -5.92
N ARG A 454 -14.90 1.76 -6.98
CA ARG A 454 -13.61 1.06 -6.85
C ARG A 454 -12.58 2.06 -6.38
N THR A 455 -11.60 1.62 -5.61
CA THR A 455 -10.66 2.56 -4.97
C THR A 455 -9.21 2.13 -5.03
N ALA A 456 -8.34 3.10 -5.31
CA ALA A 456 -6.90 2.97 -5.22
C ALA A 456 -6.34 3.99 -4.22
N LEU A 457 -5.43 3.55 -3.35
CA LEU A 457 -4.75 4.42 -2.40
C LEU A 457 -3.31 4.69 -2.82
N ILE A 458 -2.92 5.97 -2.83
CA ILE A 458 -1.53 6.39 -2.96
C ILE A 458 -0.89 6.50 -1.56
N CYS A 459 0.20 5.75 -1.36
CA CYS A 459 0.98 5.74 -0.14
C CYS A 459 2.47 5.77 -0.51
N ARG A 460 2.98 6.97 -0.73
CA ARG A 460 4.33 7.23 -1.25
C ARG A 460 5.43 6.54 -0.44
N GLU A 461 5.26 6.48 0.87
CA GLU A 461 6.21 5.92 1.82
C GLU A 461 6.47 4.42 1.62
N LEU A 462 5.63 3.73 0.82
CA LEU A 462 5.80 2.32 0.49
C LEU A 462 7.11 2.01 -0.25
N GLU A 463 7.63 2.94 -1.06
CA GLU A 463 8.92 2.72 -1.74
C GLU A 463 10.06 2.59 -0.72
N GLU A 464 10.10 3.50 0.26
CA GLU A 464 11.09 3.51 1.34
C GLU A 464 10.91 2.30 2.27
N GLU A 465 9.66 2.00 2.65
CA GLU A 465 9.35 0.83 3.49
C GLU A 465 9.74 -0.48 2.79
N TYR A 466 9.42 -0.63 1.50
CA TYR A 466 9.79 -1.81 0.71
C TYR A 466 11.30 -2.01 0.71
N ASN A 467 12.06 -0.94 0.43
CA ASN A 467 13.51 -1.00 0.44
C ASN A 467 14.04 -1.37 1.83
N ALA A 468 13.52 -0.76 2.90
CA ALA A 468 13.92 -1.08 4.26
C ALA A 468 13.66 -2.56 4.64
N LEU A 469 12.52 -3.12 4.21
CA LEU A 469 12.18 -4.54 4.42
C LEU A 469 13.14 -5.49 3.69
N ILE A 470 13.56 -5.15 2.48
CA ILE A 470 14.55 -5.94 1.73
C ILE A 470 15.92 -5.88 2.42
N HIS A 471 16.34 -4.69 2.86
CA HIS A 471 17.64 -4.53 3.53
C HIS A 471 17.69 -5.21 4.89
N SER A 472 16.57 -5.28 5.64
CA SER A 472 16.53 -5.91 6.96
C SER A 472 16.22 -7.41 6.92
N GLN A 473 16.20 -8.04 5.75
CA GLN A 473 15.65 -9.39 5.59
C GLN A 473 16.44 -10.42 6.40
N GLU A 474 17.78 -10.34 6.38
CA GLU A 474 18.65 -11.29 7.07
C GLU A 474 18.58 -11.13 8.59
N GLU A 475 18.65 -9.90 9.10
CA GLU A 475 18.55 -9.62 10.53
C GLU A 475 17.19 -10.06 11.07
N ARG A 476 16.13 -9.79 10.31
CA ARG A 476 14.77 -10.21 10.66
C ARG A 476 14.60 -11.72 10.63
N ALA A 477 15.21 -12.42 9.68
CA ALA A 477 15.23 -13.88 9.66
C ALA A 477 15.94 -14.45 10.89
N SER A 478 17.09 -13.87 11.27
CA SER A 478 17.80 -14.26 12.50
C SER A 478 16.97 -13.98 13.76
N LEU A 479 16.24 -12.88 13.82
CA LEU A 479 15.33 -12.57 14.94
C LEU A 479 14.24 -13.63 15.07
N ILE A 480 13.59 -13.98 13.95
CA ILE A 480 12.54 -15.00 13.91
C ILE A 480 13.09 -16.37 14.34
N ASP A 481 14.28 -16.76 13.88
CA ASP A 481 14.93 -18.00 14.30
C ASP A 481 15.18 -18.06 15.82
N LEU A 482 15.67 -16.96 16.43
CA LEU A 482 15.86 -16.90 17.88
C LEU A 482 14.55 -16.99 18.65
N ILE A 483 13.47 -16.36 18.15
CA ILE A 483 12.13 -16.46 18.74
C ILE A 483 11.64 -17.92 18.64
N ASN A 484 11.75 -18.56 17.48
CA ASN A 484 11.35 -19.96 17.32
C ASN A 484 12.12 -20.90 18.25
N LYS A 485 13.43 -20.71 18.39
CA LYS A 485 14.25 -21.46 19.36
C LYS A 485 13.78 -21.22 20.79
N LYS A 486 13.44 -19.98 21.15
CA LYS A 486 12.90 -19.66 22.48
C LYS A 486 11.56 -20.37 22.73
N GLU A 487 10.66 -20.41 21.74
CA GLU A 487 9.38 -21.10 21.86
C GLU A 487 9.57 -22.61 22.09
N VAL A 488 10.45 -23.27 21.33
CA VAL A 488 10.76 -24.70 21.54
C VAL A 488 11.29 -24.98 22.94
N LEU A 489 12.18 -24.12 23.46
CA LEU A 489 12.70 -24.24 24.83
C LEU A 489 11.61 -23.98 25.87
N GLY A 490 10.74 -23.01 25.63
CA GLY A 490 9.60 -22.68 26.49
C GLY A 490 8.58 -23.82 26.56
N ASP A 491 8.29 -24.47 25.44
CA ASP A 491 7.43 -25.64 25.36
C ASP A 491 7.97 -26.78 26.21
N LEU A 492 9.25 -27.12 26.05
CA LEU A 492 9.88 -28.15 26.88
C LEU A 492 9.87 -27.77 28.37
N PHE A 493 10.21 -26.53 28.70
CA PHE A 493 10.17 -26.05 30.08
C PHE A 493 8.77 -26.20 30.69
N ASN A 494 7.73 -25.83 29.95
CA ASN A 494 6.34 -25.95 30.40
C ASN A 494 5.91 -27.41 30.56
N GLN A 495 6.33 -28.31 29.68
CA GLN A 495 6.07 -29.74 29.80
C GLN A 495 6.75 -30.36 31.03
N LEU A 496 8.01 -29.99 31.31
CA LEU A 496 8.72 -30.44 32.50
C LEU A 496 8.10 -29.87 33.79
N ARG A 497 7.69 -28.60 33.76
CA ARG A 497 6.97 -27.96 34.88
C ARG A 497 5.65 -28.68 35.18
N LEU A 498 4.89 -29.06 34.15
CA LEU A 498 3.66 -29.84 34.31
C LEU A 498 3.95 -31.25 34.87
N ALA A 499 5.02 -31.90 34.41
CA ALA A 499 5.44 -33.20 34.92
C ALA A 499 5.74 -33.12 36.42
N LEU A 500 6.53 -32.12 36.85
CA LEU A 500 6.83 -31.87 38.26
C LEU A 500 5.55 -31.65 39.06
N GLN A 501 4.68 -30.75 38.60
CA GLN A 501 3.41 -30.46 39.26
C GLN A 501 2.56 -31.73 39.45
N ARG A 502 2.41 -32.56 38.40
CA ARG A 502 1.62 -33.79 38.50
C ARG A 502 2.21 -34.76 39.51
N ARG A 503 3.53 -34.93 39.50
CA ARG A 503 4.25 -35.83 40.43
C ARG A 503 4.11 -35.36 41.88
N THR A 504 4.24 -34.06 42.14
CA THR A 504 4.02 -33.48 43.47
C THR A 504 2.59 -33.73 43.98
N GLU A 505 1.60 -33.71 43.09
CA GLU A 505 0.20 -34.01 43.39
C GLU A 505 -0.12 -35.53 43.40
N GLY A 506 0.90 -36.41 43.34
CA GLY A 506 0.72 -37.86 43.38
C GLY A 506 0.14 -38.50 42.11
N ARG A 507 0.18 -37.79 40.97
CA ARG A 507 -0.27 -38.28 39.65
C ARG A 507 0.92 -38.53 38.71
N PRO A 508 0.83 -39.50 37.78
CA PRO A 508 1.88 -39.69 36.78
C PRO A 508 2.02 -38.47 35.86
N ALA A 509 3.23 -38.27 35.32
CA ALA A 509 3.48 -37.23 34.33
C ALA A 509 2.77 -37.55 33.00
N GLN A 510 2.80 -36.62 32.05
CA GLN A 510 2.17 -36.77 30.74
C GLN A 510 2.72 -37.95 29.90
N THR A 511 3.94 -38.42 30.18
CA THR A 511 4.54 -39.59 29.53
C THR A 511 5.22 -40.49 30.55
N LEU A 512 5.44 -41.76 30.18
CA LEU A 512 6.19 -42.72 31.01
C LEU A 512 7.63 -42.23 31.26
N ALA A 513 8.32 -41.75 30.22
CA ALA A 513 9.68 -41.22 30.34
C ALA A 513 9.75 -40.06 31.36
N ALA A 514 8.81 -39.11 31.29
CA ALA A 514 8.76 -38.00 32.24
C ALA A 514 8.35 -38.43 33.67
N THR A 515 7.64 -39.54 33.81
CA THR A 515 7.25 -40.10 35.11
C THR A 515 8.44 -40.75 35.82
N HIS A 516 9.33 -41.38 35.06
CA HIS A 516 10.52 -42.07 35.57
C HIS A 516 11.78 -41.20 35.64
N MET A 517 11.72 -39.95 35.17
CA MET A 517 12.84 -39.02 35.24
C MET A 517 13.18 -38.68 36.71
N GLU A 518 14.44 -38.60 37.07
CA GLU A 518 14.85 -38.25 38.43
C GLU A 518 14.48 -36.79 38.78
N ASP A 519 14.03 -36.52 40.01
CA ASP A 519 13.58 -35.17 40.42
C ASP A 519 14.71 -34.14 40.30
N ASN A 520 15.95 -34.53 40.59
CA ASN A 520 17.13 -33.69 40.45
C ASN A 520 17.42 -33.34 38.99
N GLU A 521 17.35 -34.34 38.09
CA GLU A 521 17.58 -34.16 36.65
C GLU A 521 16.52 -33.25 36.02
N LEU A 522 15.26 -33.42 36.45
CA LEU A 522 14.15 -32.61 36.01
C LEU A 522 14.33 -31.15 36.44
N THR A 523 14.71 -30.93 37.71
CA THR A 523 14.94 -29.59 38.27
C THR A 523 16.13 -28.91 37.59
N GLU A 524 17.23 -29.61 37.38
CA GLU A 524 18.43 -29.11 36.69
C GLU A 524 18.11 -28.73 35.24
N SER A 525 17.36 -29.58 34.53
CA SER A 525 16.92 -29.31 33.16
C SER A 525 16.06 -28.04 33.09
N MET A 526 15.09 -27.89 34.01
CA MET A 526 14.26 -26.69 34.09
C MET A 526 15.09 -25.42 34.38
N GLN A 527 16.06 -25.50 35.30
CA GLN A 527 16.95 -24.37 35.61
C GLN A 527 17.79 -23.97 34.40
N LYS A 528 18.39 -24.95 33.70
CA LYS A 528 19.17 -24.71 32.48
C LYS A 528 18.32 -24.04 31.40
N LEU A 529 17.12 -24.55 31.14
CA LEU A 529 16.20 -23.98 30.15
C LEU A 529 15.83 -22.54 30.51
N LEU A 530 15.50 -22.27 31.77
CA LEU A 530 15.16 -20.93 32.24
C LEU A 530 16.31 -19.93 32.01
N VAL A 531 17.55 -20.31 32.32
CA VAL A 531 18.73 -19.47 32.11
C VAL A 531 18.96 -19.19 30.62
N VAL A 532 18.78 -20.20 29.75
CA VAL A 532 18.92 -20.01 28.30
C VAL A 532 17.84 -19.09 27.76
N MET A 533 16.58 -19.27 28.18
CA MET A 533 15.47 -18.41 27.79
C MET A 533 15.70 -16.95 28.21
N GLN A 534 16.21 -16.71 29.42
CA GLN A 534 16.56 -15.37 29.89
C GLN A 534 17.67 -14.71 29.04
N ARG A 535 18.67 -15.48 28.59
CA ARG A 535 19.70 -14.98 27.67
C ARG A 535 19.15 -14.68 26.28
N LEU A 536 18.22 -15.51 25.79
CA LEU A 536 17.52 -15.24 24.53
C LEU A 536 16.70 -13.96 24.63
N ASP A 537 15.99 -13.73 25.76
CA ASP A 537 15.24 -12.49 26.00
C ASP A 537 16.13 -11.24 25.96
N GLN A 538 17.31 -11.31 26.57
CA GLN A 538 18.30 -10.22 26.55
C GLN A 538 18.80 -9.89 25.13
N LYS A 539 18.72 -10.84 24.19
CA LYS A 539 19.11 -10.63 22.79
C LYS A 539 17.93 -10.25 21.90
N ILE A 540 16.78 -10.89 22.08
CA ILE A 540 15.56 -10.67 21.28
C ILE A 540 14.98 -9.28 21.53
N GLY A 541 14.99 -8.80 22.78
CA GLY A 541 14.45 -7.47 23.14
C GLY A 541 15.05 -6.34 22.31
N PRO A 542 16.38 -6.12 22.34
CA PRO A 542 17.04 -5.10 21.52
C PRO A 542 16.81 -5.28 20.02
N MET A 543 16.86 -6.51 19.50
CA MET A 543 16.60 -6.78 18.08
C MET A 543 15.16 -6.43 17.65
N LEU A 544 14.18 -6.54 18.55
CA LEU A 544 12.80 -6.10 18.30
C LEU A 544 12.65 -4.58 18.31
N ASP A 545 13.44 -3.89 19.13
CA ASP A 545 13.45 -2.42 19.16
C ASP A 545 14.08 -1.86 17.87
N GLU A 546 15.15 -2.50 17.40
CA GLU A 546 15.88 -2.19 16.15
C GLU A 546 15.09 -2.55 14.87
N ASP A 547 14.12 -3.48 14.95
CA ASP A 547 13.28 -3.87 13.80
C ASP A 547 12.50 -2.66 13.24
N GLY A 548 12.79 -2.33 11.99
CA GLY A 548 12.17 -1.21 11.28
C GLY A 548 12.85 0.15 11.46
N GLU A 549 13.97 0.23 12.18
CA GLU A 549 14.75 1.48 12.29
C GLU A 549 15.27 1.99 10.94
N LEU A 550 15.50 1.10 9.97
CA LEU A 550 15.88 1.45 8.60
C LEU A 550 14.80 2.26 7.87
N PHE A 551 13.54 2.17 8.30
CA PHE A 551 12.46 3.00 7.79
C PHE A 551 12.24 4.24 8.67
N ASN A 552 11.96 4.04 9.96
CA ASN A 552 11.85 5.14 10.92
C ASN A 552 12.27 4.68 12.31
N LYS A 553 13.25 5.39 12.90
CA LYS A 553 13.86 5.01 14.18
C LYS A 553 12.89 4.99 15.36
N ARG A 554 11.88 5.87 15.36
CA ARG A 554 10.93 5.98 16.48
C ARG A 554 9.80 4.98 16.34
N TRP A 555 9.25 4.89 15.14
CA TRP A 555 7.98 4.23 14.91
C TRP A 555 8.12 2.86 14.25
N GLY A 556 9.23 2.56 13.59
CA GLY A 556 9.40 1.37 12.74
C GLY A 556 8.49 1.42 11.51
N TYR A 557 8.37 0.29 10.82
CA TYR A 557 7.62 0.10 9.57
C TYR A 557 6.20 0.66 9.54
N LEU A 558 5.82 1.39 8.49
CA LEU A 558 4.47 1.93 8.29
C LEU A 558 3.36 0.87 8.36
N SER A 559 3.57 -0.26 7.71
CA SER A 559 2.62 -1.36 7.54
C SER A 559 2.51 -2.28 8.76
N ARG A 560 3.42 -2.20 9.73
CA ARG A 560 3.51 -3.12 10.87
C ARG A 560 3.44 -2.43 12.22
N ALA A 561 2.87 -3.13 13.20
CA ALA A 561 2.87 -2.73 14.60
C ALA A 561 3.33 -3.91 15.47
N GLY A 562 4.63 -3.96 15.71
CA GLY A 562 5.31 -5.15 16.22
C GLY A 562 5.73 -6.11 15.09
N LEU A 563 6.22 -7.29 15.47
CA LEU A 563 6.83 -8.21 14.50
C LEU A 563 5.81 -8.84 13.56
N TRP A 564 4.72 -9.38 14.11
CA TRP A 564 3.79 -10.24 13.38
C TRP A 564 2.50 -9.55 12.92
N ASP A 565 2.18 -8.39 13.48
CA ASP A 565 0.88 -7.77 13.27
C ASP A 565 0.93 -6.56 12.32
N LYS A 566 -0.18 -6.39 11.62
CA LYS A 566 -0.40 -5.24 10.73
C LYS A 566 -0.64 -3.99 11.59
N SER A 567 -0.18 -2.84 11.12
CA SER A 567 -0.50 -1.57 11.76
C SER A 567 -1.98 -1.24 11.64
N HIS A 568 -2.46 -0.34 12.51
CA HIS A 568 -3.82 0.19 12.40
C HIS A 568 -4.06 0.86 11.03
N LEU A 569 -3.02 1.50 10.47
CA LEU A 569 -3.05 2.04 9.11
C LEU A 569 -3.27 0.95 8.06
N MET A 570 -2.46 -0.11 8.08
CA MET A 570 -2.59 -1.19 7.09
C MET A 570 -3.97 -1.86 7.16
N ARG A 571 -4.57 -1.97 8.36
CA ARG A 571 -5.98 -2.36 8.49
C ARG A 571 -6.92 -1.42 7.74
N GLN A 572 -6.75 -0.11 7.84
CA GLN A 572 -7.60 0.83 7.11
C GLN A 572 -7.40 0.72 5.60
N ILE A 573 -6.14 0.57 5.14
CA ILE A 573 -5.82 0.37 3.72
C ILE A 573 -6.54 -0.87 3.19
N GLU A 574 -6.37 -2.04 3.82
CA GLU A 574 -7.03 -3.29 3.38
C GLU A 574 -8.55 -3.20 3.46
N LYS A 575 -9.08 -2.48 4.46
CA LYS A 575 -10.52 -2.29 4.60
C LYS A 575 -11.11 -1.47 3.46
N TYR A 576 -10.45 -0.40 3.04
CA TYR A 576 -11.06 0.55 2.11
C TYR A 576 -10.51 0.46 0.69
N ALA A 577 -9.20 0.36 0.48
CA ALA A 577 -8.61 0.32 -0.84
C ALA A 577 -8.77 -1.05 -1.51
N ASP A 578 -9.12 -1.11 -2.79
CA ASP A 578 -9.07 -2.34 -3.57
C ASP A 578 -7.63 -2.66 -3.98
N ILE A 579 -6.92 -1.62 -4.42
CA ILE A 579 -5.49 -1.64 -4.69
C ILE A 579 -4.80 -0.47 -3.99
N TYR A 580 -3.50 -0.58 -3.75
CA TYR A 580 -2.70 0.51 -3.22
C TYR A 580 -1.29 0.47 -3.81
N THR A 581 -0.65 1.62 -3.92
CA THR A 581 0.67 1.75 -4.55
C THR A 581 1.35 3.04 -4.10
N SER A 582 2.63 3.23 -4.43
CA SER A 582 3.38 4.43 -4.02
C SER A 582 3.06 5.67 -4.84
N ARG A 583 2.76 5.53 -6.14
CA ARG A 583 2.49 6.66 -7.06
C ARG A 583 1.55 6.24 -8.18
N VAL A 584 0.88 7.21 -8.80
CA VAL A 584 0.03 6.96 -9.98
C VAL A 584 0.83 6.52 -11.20
N SER A 585 2.08 6.99 -11.37
CA SER A 585 2.95 6.56 -12.47
C SER A 585 3.23 5.06 -12.48
N ASN A 586 3.05 4.35 -11.36
CA ASN A 586 3.21 2.90 -11.30
C ASN A 586 2.20 2.16 -12.20
N PHE A 587 1.07 2.77 -12.56
CA PHE A 587 0.16 2.20 -13.57
C PHE A 587 0.82 2.02 -14.93
N LEU A 588 1.87 2.78 -15.27
CA LEU A 588 2.63 2.64 -16.51
C LEU A 588 3.37 1.29 -16.61
N HIS A 589 3.67 0.66 -15.48
CA HIS A 589 4.28 -0.67 -15.45
C HIS A 589 3.27 -1.81 -15.67
N TYR A 590 1.99 -1.45 -15.86
CA TYR A 590 0.90 -2.37 -16.15
C TYR A 590 0.12 -1.86 -17.36
N THR A 591 -0.66 -2.74 -17.98
CA THR A 591 -1.57 -2.34 -19.04
C THR A 591 -2.85 -1.71 -18.46
N PRO A 592 -3.48 -0.72 -19.12
CA PRO A 592 -4.82 -0.23 -18.77
C PRO A 592 -5.92 -1.31 -18.81
N PHE A 593 -5.60 -2.52 -19.29
CA PHE A 593 -6.47 -3.70 -19.34
C PHE A 593 -6.13 -4.75 -18.27
N MET A 594 -5.31 -4.38 -17.27
CA MET A 594 -4.79 -5.30 -16.25
C MET A 594 -5.90 -5.87 -15.37
N TYR A 595 -5.75 -7.16 -15.06
CA TYR A 595 -6.59 -7.86 -14.08
C TYR A 595 -5.79 -8.07 -12.78
N PHE A 596 -6.00 -7.22 -11.78
CA PHE A 596 -5.35 -7.35 -10.48
C PHE A 596 -6.06 -8.42 -9.65
N ARG A 597 -5.29 -9.37 -9.11
CA ARG A 597 -5.82 -10.44 -8.26
C ARG A 597 -5.44 -10.19 -6.81
N ALA A 598 -6.39 -10.37 -5.91
CA ALA A 598 -6.12 -10.31 -4.48
C ALA A 598 -5.04 -11.34 -4.09
N GLN A 599 -4.12 -10.94 -3.23
CA GLN A 599 -3.09 -11.84 -2.70
C GLN A 599 -3.71 -12.84 -1.70
N GLU A 600 -3.18 -14.06 -1.69
CA GLU A 600 -3.55 -15.08 -0.70
C GLU A 600 -3.37 -14.55 0.72
N GLN A 601 -4.39 -14.73 1.55
CA GLN A 601 -4.35 -14.37 2.97
C GLN A 601 -4.34 -15.64 3.80
N ASN A 602 -3.26 -15.87 4.54
CA ASN A 602 -3.17 -17.02 5.42
C ASN A 602 -4.03 -16.81 6.68
N LEU A 603 -4.86 -17.80 7.00
CA LEU A 603 -5.58 -17.93 8.25
C LEU A 603 -4.71 -18.66 9.28
N ALA A 604 -4.98 -18.43 10.56
CA ALA A 604 -4.20 -19.05 11.65
C ALA A 604 -4.24 -20.59 11.67
N HIS A 605 -5.17 -21.22 10.94
CA HIS A 605 -5.30 -22.67 10.82
C HIS A 605 -4.82 -23.23 9.47
N ASP A 606 -4.27 -22.38 8.58
CA ASP A 606 -3.67 -22.84 7.33
C ASP A 606 -2.38 -23.59 7.66
N SER A 607 -2.37 -24.90 7.40
CA SER A 607 -1.33 -25.81 7.89
C SER A 607 -0.13 -25.95 6.93
N TYR A 608 -0.28 -25.51 5.68
CA TYR A 608 0.72 -25.68 4.62
C TYR A 608 1.88 -24.68 4.69
N THR A 609 1.70 -23.55 5.37
CA THR A 609 2.74 -22.51 5.52
C THR A 609 3.87 -22.93 6.47
N PHE A 610 3.62 -23.89 7.38
CA PHE A 610 4.66 -24.47 8.25
C PHE A 610 5.54 -25.51 7.54
N ASP A 611 5.07 -26.13 6.45
CA ASP A 611 5.77 -27.23 5.79
C ASP A 611 6.98 -26.78 4.96
N HIS A 612 7.02 -25.53 4.49
CA HIS A 612 8.19 -25.03 3.76
C HIS A 612 9.46 -24.92 4.62
N LEU A 613 9.32 -24.76 5.94
CA LEU A 613 10.45 -24.74 6.88
C LEU A 613 10.94 -26.15 7.28
N ARG A 614 10.15 -27.20 7.03
CA ARG A 614 10.54 -28.60 7.32
C ARG A 614 11.09 -29.36 6.13
N ARG A 615 10.90 -28.86 4.90
CA ARG A 615 11.31 -29.58 3.68
C ARG A 615 12.80 -29.45 3.32
N GLU A 616 13.58 -28.69 4.06
CA GLU A 616 15.05 -28.63 3.86
C GLU A 616 15.83 -29.69 4.67
N GLU A 617 15.19 -30.57 5.44
CA GLU A 617 15.86 -31.60 6.25
C GLU A 617 15.64 -33.06 5.78
N ASN A 618 15.27 -33.30 4.52
CA ASN A 618 15.25 -34.68 3.97
C ASN A 618 16.18 -34.87 2.78
#